data_AF-A0A0G0Z8X9-F1
#
_entry.id   AF-A0A0G0Z8X9-F1
#
_cell.length_a   1.000
_cell.length_b   1.000
_cell.length_c   1.000
_cell.angle_alpha   90.00
_cell.angle_beta   90.00
_cell.angle_gamma   90.00
#
_symmetry.space_group_name_H-M   'P 1'
#
loop_
_entity.id
_entity.type
_entity.pdbx_description
1 polymer ?
#
loop_
_entity_poly.entity_id
_entity_poly.type
_entity_poly.pdbx_seq_one_letter_code
_entity_poly.pdbx_strand_id
1 'polypeptide(L)'
;MFQKKQKIEDLILGVLSNGAENTKSLIEKIKLLRKNTSKQAIYKSLKNLKENEVIIHSKEQVALSSVWLKRLSDFVEKTRLKYQTENSPSVNFIGLKQGEKISYTFKNFEATDMFWAHAFDVLSDITPLTSPIFLYNPHEWFLLARTESETYLFNRLAKIGKKLFLLAGNKTALDLYVSKYFDGKITNYFTTDTKIFQKQNYYVNIFDDFLIEVWLDPKVSEAIDQFYKNIKDFDGAAKKKLLEIIKQTGRNKLVINRNKRKADTRRISKRRSLGFANPPSRKIVSQNRVRICIERFPALSILGKLCASHRGA
;
A
#
# COMPACT_ATOMS: atom_id res chain seq x y z
N MET A 1 14.57 5.15 4.67
CA MET A 1 15.57 4.61 3.73
C MET A 1 16.81 5.49 3.75
N PHE A 2 17.97 4.94 4.10
CA PHE A 2 19.24 5.61 3.84
C PHE A 2 19.30 5.93 2.35
N GLN A 3 19.69 7.16 1.99
CA GLN A 3 20.06 7.49 0.62
C GLN A 3 21.26 6.61 0.25
N LYS A 4 20.99 5.38 -0.22
CA LYS A 4 21.98 4.59 -0.93
C LYS A 4 22.48 5.53 -2.02
N LYS A 5 23.79 5.83 -2.02
CA LYS A 5 24.38 6.76 -2.99
C LYS A 5 23.83 6.39 -4.36
N GLN A 6 23.00 7.27 -4.92
CA GLN A 6 22.33 7.02 -6.17
C GLN A 6 23.40 6.76 -7.23
N LYS A 7 23.23 5.68 -8.00
CA LYS A 7 24.21 5.35 -9.04
C LYS A 7 24.22 6.46 -10.09
N ILE A 8 25.34 6.63 -10.79
CA ILE A 8 25.43 7.68 -11.82
C ILE A 8 24.40 7.40 -12.93
N GLU A 9 24.21 6.13 -13.24
CA GLU A 9 23.22 5.63 -14.17
C GLU A 9 21.81 6.09 -13.78
N ASP A 10 21.40 5.92 -12.53
CA ASP A 10 20.08 6.35 -12.05
C ASP A 10 19.90 7.88 -12.18
N LEU A 11 20.96 8.66 -11.93
CA LEU A 11 20.94 10.11 -12.12
C LEU A 11 20.80 10.48 -13.60
N ILE A 12 21.54 9.80 -14.49
CA ILE A 12 21.44 9.99 -15.94
C ILE A 12 20.01 9.69 -16.41
N LEU A 13 19.44 8.56 -16.01
CA LEU A 13 18.07 8.18 -16.36
C LEU A 13 17.06 9.20 -15.84
N GLY A 14 17.24 9.71 -14.62
CA GLY A 14 16.37 10.74 -14.04
C GLY A 14 16.43 12.10 -14.74
N VAL A 15 17.59 12.49 -15.30
CA VAL A 15 17.68 13.70 -16.13
C VAL A 15 17.00 13.45 -17.48
N LEU A 16 17.30 12.32 -18.13
CA LEU A 16 16.80 11.97 -19.46
C LEU A 16 15.31 11.58 -19.48
N SER A 17 14.68 11.33 -18.33
CA SER A 17 13.22 11.11 -18.27
C SER A 17 12.41 12.35 -18.66
N ASN A 18 13.05 13.53 -18.70
CA ASN A 18 12.44 14.79 -19.14
C ASN A 18 12.67 15.08 -20.63
N GLY A 19 13.35 14.18 -21.36
CA GLY A 19 13.65 14.33 -22.78
C GLY A 19 15.14 14.19 -23.11
N ALA A 20 15.48 14.39 -24.38
CA ALA A 20 16.85 14.36 -24.85
C ALA A 20 17.66 15.55 -24.33
N GLU A 21 18.94 15.34 -24.06
CA GLU A 21 19.84 16.37 -23.53
C GLU A 21 21.15 16.43 -24.31
N ASN A 22 21.71 17.64 -24.44
CA ASN A 22 23.10 17.78 -24.91
C ASN A 22 24.05 17.15 -23.88
N THR A 23 25.07 16.44 -24.33
CA THR A 23 26.04 15.72 -23.47
C THR A 23 26.71 16.65 -22.46
N LYS A 24 27.07 17.87 -22.84
CA LYS A 24 27.67 18.87 -21.93
C LYS A 24 26.66 19.30 -20.87
N SER A 25 25.43 19.64 -21.29
CA SER A 25 24.31 19.99 -20.38
C SER A 25 24.05 18.87 -19.37
N LEU A 26 23.97 17.62 -19.85
CA LEU A 26 23.76 16.45 -19.01
C LEU A 26 24.86 16.30 -17.95
N ILE A 27 26.13 16.42 -18.33
CA ILE A 27 27.26 16.34 -17.39
C ILE A 27 27.14 17.42 -16.29
N GLU A 28 26.84 18.65 -16.66
CA GLU A 28 26.71 19.74 -15.69
C GLU A 28 25.48 19.55 -14.77
N LYS A 29 24.35 19.08 -15.30
CA LYS A 29 23.18 18.70 -14.49
C LYS A 29 23.51 17.59 -13.48
N ILE A 30 24.22 16.55 -13.90
CA ILE A 30 24.62 15.44 -13.01
C ILE A 30 25.60 15.91 -11.93
N LYS A 31 26.54 16.80 -12.27
CA LYS A 31 27.44 17.41 -11.29
C LYS A 31 26.71 18.32 -10.32
N LEU A 32 25.69 19.05 -10.76
CA LEU A 32 24.85 19.85 -9.88
C LEU A 32 24.13 18.98 -8.85
N LEU A 33 23.58 17.84 -9.30
CA LEU A 33 22.93 16.85 -8.43
C LEU A 33 23.93 16.14 -7.50
N ARG A 34 25.18 15.92 -7.97
CA ARG A 34 26.22 15.22 -7.19
C ARG A 34 27.62 15.80 -7.47
N LYS A 35 27.96 16.85 -6.72
CA LYS A 35 29.16 17.71 -6.91
C LYS A 35 30.49 16.97 -7.12
N ASN A 36 30.68 15.84 -6.45
CA ASN A 36 31.95 15.08 -6.49
C ASN A 36 32.03 14.03 -7.63
N THR A 37 31.21 14.16 -8.67
CA THR A 37 31.22 13.21 -9.79
C THR A 37 32.19 13.66 -10.87
N SER A 38 33.22 12.86 -11.16
CA SER A 38 34.17 13.16 -12.24
C SER A 38 33.51 13.01 -13.62
N LYS A 39 33.96 13.80 -14.60
CA LYS A 39 33.48 13.70 -16.00
C LYS A 39 33.70 12.27 -16.54
N GLN A 40 34.85 11.67 -16.23
CA GLN A 40 35.20 10.30 -16.65
C GLN A 40 34.20 9.26 -16.12
N ALA A 41 33.74 9.38 -14.87
CA ALA A 41 32.76 8.47 -14.31
C ALA A 41 31.39 8.59 -15.01
N ILE A 42 30.99 9.81 -15.41
CA ILE A 42 29.77 10.05 -16.18
C ILE A 42 29.89 9.43 -17.57
N TYR A 43 31.00 9.68 -18.28
CA TYR A 43 31.24 9.07 -19.58
C TYR A 43 31.29 7.54 -19.54
N LYS A 44 31.91 6.95 -18.50
CA LYS A 44 31.90 5.50 -18.28
C LYS A 44 30.47 4.97 -18.12
N SER A 45 29.64 5.68 -17.37
CA SER A 45 28.23 5.31 -17.15
C SER A 45 27.41 5.44 -18.43
N LEU A 46 27.62 6.52 -19.20
CA LEU A 46 26.99 6.71 -20.52
C LEU A 46 27.40 5.60 -21.51
N LYS A 47 28.68 5.23 -21.53
CA LYS A 47 29.17 4.12 -22.37
C LYS A 47 28.47 2.81 -22.00
N ASN A 48 28.42 2.47 -20.71
CA ASN A 48 27.72 1.29 -20.22
C ASN A 48 26.23 1.30 -20.58
N LEU A 49 25.52 2.42 -20.38
CA LEU A 49 24.10 2.55 -20.73
C LEU A 49 23.87 2.42 -22.25
N LYS A 50 24.78 2.93 -23.08
CA LYS A 50 24.72 2.80 -24.53
C LYS A 50 24.96 1.34 -24.97
N GLU A 51 25.95 0.67 -24.39
CA GLU A 51 26.25 -0.74 -24.67
C GLU A 51 25.08 -1.67 -24.30
N ASN A 52 24.30 -1.31 -23.27
CA ASN A 52 23.09 -2.03 -22.86
C ASN A 52 21.81 -1.55 -23.59
N GLU A 53 21.94 -0.75 -24.66
CA GLU A 53 20.83 -0.19 -25.44
C GLU A 53 19.81 0.64 -24.63
N VAL A 54 20.17 1.11 -23.43
CA VAL A 54 19.28 1.90 -22.55
C VAL A 54 19.15 3.33 -23.06
N ILE A 55 20.23 3.87 -23.61
CA ILE A 55 20.29 5.21 -24.21
C ILE A 55 20.75 5.13 -25.65
N ILE A 56 20.35 6.12 -26.43
CA ILE A 56 20.91 6.41 -27.75
C ILE A 56 21.76 7.68 -27.67
N HIS A 57 22.83 7.71 -28.47
CA HIS A 57 23.70 8.87 -28.58
C HIS A 57 23.78 9.26 -30.06
N SER A 58 23.26 10.45 -30.40
CA SER A 58 23.26 10.99 -31.75
C SER A 58 23.89 12.38 -31.75
N LYS A 59 25.00 12.54 -32.49
CA LYS A 59 25.82 13.76 -32.49
C LYS A 59 26.22 14.15 -31.06
N GLU A 60 25.66 15.24 -30.54
CA GLU A 60 25.91 15.72 -29.19
C GLU A 60 24.76 15.44 -28.22
N GLN A 61 23.69 14.79 -28.67
CA GLN A 61 22.49 14.55 -27.88
C GLN A 61 22.43 13.10 -27.37
N VAL A 62 22.04 12.98 -26.10
CA VAL A 62 21.77 11.71 -25.44
C VAL A 62 20.28 11.65 -25.12
N ALA A 63 19.63 10.52 -25.40
CA ALA A 63 18.22 10.29 -25.11
C ALA A 63 17.99 8.85 -24.62
N LEU A 64 16.88 8.60 -23.91
CA LEU A 64 16.44 7.24 -23.61
C LEU A 64 16.06 6.51 -24.90
N SER A 65 16.46 5.25 -25.01
CA SER A 65 16.08 4.39 -26.13
C SER A 65 14.58 4.08 -26.07
N SER A 66 13.83 4.41 -27.13
CA SER A 66 12.41 4.09 -27.23
C SER A 66 12.15 2.58 -27.21
N VAL A 67 13.06 1.79 -27.79
CA VAL A 67 13.02 0.32 -27.76
C VAL A 67 13.17 -0.20 -26.32
N TRP A 68 14.12 0.36 -25.55
CA TRP A 68 14.28 -0.01 -24.15
C TRP A 68 13.07 0.37 -23.30
N LEU A 69 12.53 1.58 -23.48
CA LEU A 69 11.29 2.02 -22.81
C LEU A 69 10.11 1.09 -23.12
N LYS A 70 9.97 0.65 -24.37
CA LYS A 70 8.93 -0.29 -24.78
C LYS A 70 9.12 -1.66 -24.12
N ARG A 71 10.35 -2.21 -24.12
CA ARG A 71 10.67 -3.46 -23.42
C ARG A 71 10.36 -3.38 -21.92
N LEU A 72 10.69 -2.25 -21.27
CA LEU A 72 10.40 -2.01 -19.87
C LEU A 72 8.88 -1.97 -19.61
N SER A 73 8.12 -1.26 -20.45
CA SER A 73 6.66 -1.21 -20.37
C SER A 73 6.04 -2.59 -20.54
N ASP A 74 6.48 -3.38 -21.52
CA ASP A 74 5.98 -4.73 -21.76
C ASP A 74 6.33 -5.67 -20.60
N PHE A 75 7.52 -5.52 -20.01
CA PHE A 75 7.92 -6.26 -18.79
C PHE A 75 7.00 -5.92 -17.61
N VAL A 76 6.73 -4.64 -17.37
CA VAL A 76 5.84 -4.19 -16.29
C VAL A 76 4.43 -4.74 -16.49
N GLU A 77 3.86 -4.63 -17.70
CA GLU A 77 2.52 -5.13 -17.98
C GLU A 77 2.42 -6.65 -17.86
N LYS A 78 3.39 -7.41 -18.42
CA LYS A 78 3.42 -8.88 -18.29
C LYS A 78 3.54 -9.30 -16.82
N THR A 79 4.42 -8.64 -16.07
CA THR A 79 4.60 -8.92 -14.65
C THR A 79 3.32 -8.61 -13.88
N ARG A 80 2.71 -7.44 -14.12
CA ARG A 80 1.45 -7.03 -13.48
C ARG A 80 0.35 -8.06 -13.74
N LEU A 81 0.17 -8.48 -14.99
CA LEU A 81 -0.82 -9.50 -15.35
C LEU A 81 -0.54 -10.82 -14.63
N LYS A 82 0.71 -11.29 -14.64
CA LYS A 82 1.11 -12.54 -13.98
C LYS A 82 0.81 -12.52 -12.48
N TYR A 83 1.10 -11.41 -11.81
CA TYR A 83 0.82 -11.22 -10.39
C TYR A 83 -0.69 -11.09 -10.08
N GLN A 84 -1.52 -10.77 -11.07
CA GLN A 84 -2.98 -10.68 -10.93
C GLN A 84 -3.69 -12.00 -11.25
N THR A 85 -3.19 -12.79 -12.22
CA THR A 85 -3.90 -13.96 -12.76
C THR A 85 -3.39 -15.30 -12.24
N GLU A 86 -2.08 -15.44 -12.01
CA GLU A 86 -1.54 -16.67 -11.47
C GLU A 86 -1.73 -16.66 -9.95
N ASN A 87 -2.04 -17.81 -9.36
CA ASN A 87 -1.93 -18.06 -7.92
C ASN A 87 -0.45 -18.00 -7.49
N SER A 88 0.18 -16.85 -7.71
CA SER A 88 1.54 -16.58 -7.33
C SER A 88 1.57 -16.68 -5.81
N PRO A 89 2.33 -17.64 -5.25
CA PRO A 89 2.33 -17.90 -3.82
C PRO A 89 2.78 -16.68 -2.98
N SER A 90 3.35 -15.66 -3.62
CA SER A 90 3.83 -14.43 -2.97
C SER A 90 2.74 -13.41 -2.64
N VAL A 91 1.53 -13.48 -3.21
CA VAL A 91 0.41 -12.56 -2.87
C VAL A 91 -0.86 -13.34 -2.47
N ASN A 92 -0.67 -14.34 -1.61
CA ASN A 92 -1.70 -15.29 -1.17
C ASN A 92 -2.93 -14.64 -0.47
N PHE A 93 -2.86 -13.35 -0.10
CA PHE A 93 -3.97 -12.68 0.58
C PHE A 93 -5.09 -12.18 -0.34
N ILE A 94 -4.87 -12.05 -1.66
CA ILE A 94 -5.94 -11.65 -2.60
C ILE A 94 -7.04 -12.73 -2.66
N GLY A 95 -6.63 -14.00 -2.62
CA GLY A 95 -7.52 -15.16 -2.71
C GLY A 95 -8.30 -15.48 -1.45
N LEU A 96 -8.18 -14.68 -0.37
CA LEU A 96 -8.86 -14.98 0.89
C LEU A 96 -10.38 -15.00 0.69
N LYS A 97 -11.00 -16.06 1.21
CA LYS A 97 -12.45 -16.19 1.32
C LYS A 97 -12.92 -15.51 2.61
N GLN A 98 -14.22 -15.23 2.67
CA GLN A 98 -14.84 -14.65 3.85
C GLN A 98 -14.58 -15.52 5.09
N GLY A 99 -13.96 -14.93 6.11
CA GLY A 99 -13.56 -15.57 7.36
C GLY A 99 -12.09 -16.02 7.40
N GLU A 100 -11.42 -16.11 6.26
CA GLU A 100 -10.02 -16.52 6.19
C GLU A 100 -9.06 -15.38 6.58
N LYS A 101 -7.88 -15.78 7.04
CA LYS A 101 -6.79 -14.87 7.43
C LYS A 101 -5.43 -15.48 7.17
N ILE A 102 -4.45 -14.63 6.90
CA ILE A 102 -3.03 -14.98 6.85
C ILE A 102 -2.29 -14.10 7.84
N SER A 103 -1.31 -14.67 8.53
CA SER A 103 -0.48 -13.98 9.52
C SER A 103 0.99 -14.06 9.12
N TYR A 104 1.66 -12.91 9.19
CA TYR A 104 3.09 -12.76 8.96
C TYR A 104 3.75 -12.26 10.25
N THR A 105 5.01 -12.64 10.45
CA THR A 105 5.84 -12.13 11.55
C THR A 105 7.18 -11.68 10.98
N PHE A 106 7.62 -10.50 11.38
CA PHE A 106 8.86 -9.89 10.91
C PHE A 106 9.76 -9.56 12.10
N LYS A 107 11.08 -9.64 11.89
CA LYS A 107 12.11 -9.37 12.91
C LYS A 107 12.49 -7.89 13.02
N ASN A 108 12.07 -7.08 12.06
CA ASN A 108 12.33 -5.65 12.08
C ASN A 108 11.15 -4.91 11.45
N PHE A 109 11.08 -3.63 11.77
CA PHE A 109 10.00 -2.77 11.33
C PHE A 109 10.07 -2.52 9.81
N GLU A 110 11.26 -2.27 9.25
CA GLU A 110 11.44 -2.01 7.80
C GLU A 110 10.85 -3.10 6.90
N ALA A 111 11.06 -4.38 7.23
CA ALA A 111 10.45 -5.49 6.49
C ALA A 111 8.93 -5.54 6.66
N THR A 112 8.43 -5.25 7.87
CA THR A 112 6.98 -5.17 8.14
C THR A 112 6.34 -4.09 7.28
N ASP A 113 6.99 -2.94 7.23
CA ASP A 113 6.55 -1.72 6.57
C ASP A 113 6.57 -1.80 5.05
N MET A 114 7.62 -2.41 4.47
CA MET A 114 7.66 -2.72 3.05
C MET A 114 6.53 -3.67 2.64
N PHE A 115 6.31 -4.74 3.42
CA PHE A 115 5.23 -5.68 3.13
C PHE A 115 3.85 -5.04 3.34
N TRP A 116 3.69 -4.22 4.37
CA TRP A 116 2.46 -3.49 4.65
C TRP A 116 2.13 -2.49 3.55
N ALA A 117 3.09 -1.68 3.10
CA ALA A 117 2.89 -0.75 1.99
C ALA A 117 2.52 -1.49 0.69
N HIS A 118 3.16 -2.63 0.41
CA HIS A 118 2.79 -3.49 -0.71
C HIS A 118 1.34 -4.00 -0.58
N ALA A 119 0.98 -4.58 0.57
CA ALA A 119 -0.37 -5.09 0.79
C ALA A 119 -1.42 -3.96 0.73
N PHE A 120 -1.09 -2.77 1.22
CA PHE A 120 -1.92 -1.58 1.10
C PHE A 120 -2.21 -1.27 -0.37
N ASP A 121 -1.16 -1.14 -1.19
CA ASP A 121 -1.30 -0.75 -2.60
C ASP A 121 -2.12 -1.79 -3.38
N VAL A 122 -1.83 -3.08 -3.20
CA VAL A 122 -2.60 -4.17 -3.82
C VAL A 122 -4.08 -4.13 -3.39
N LEU A 123 -4.37 -4.00 -2.09
CA LEU A 123 -5.76 -3.93 -1.62
C LEU A 123 -6.46 -2.66 -2.08
N SER A 124 -5.72 -1.55 -2.26
CA SER A 124 -6.26 -0.32 -2.81
C SER A 124 -6.67 -0.46 -4.27
N ASP A 125 -6.05 -1.37 -5.02
CA ASP A 125 -6.35 -1.58 -6.44
C ASP A 125 -7.52 -2.54 -6.65
N ILE A 126 -7.60 -3.60 -5.86
CA ILE A 126 -8.64 -4.63 -6.06
C ILE A 126 -9.98 -4.28 -5.42
N THR A 127 -10.01 -3.34 -4.46
CA THR A 127 -11.26 -2.95 -3.78
C THR A 127 -11.99 -1.84 -4.54
N PRO A 128 -13.34 -1.84 -4.56
CA PRO A 128 -14.12 -0.87 -5.33
C PRO A 128 -13.73 0.59 -5.02
N LEU A 129 -13.67 1.44 -6.05
CA LEU A 129 -13.39 2.88 -5.88
C LEU A 129 -14.41 3.60 -4.97
N THR A 130 -15.65 3.11 -4.95
CA THR A 130 -16.72 3.62 -4.10
C THR A 130 -16.57 3.23 -2.62
N SER A 131 -15.69 2.28 -2.31
CA SER A 131 -15.42 1.84 -0.94
C SER A 131 -14.25 2.63 -0.35
N PRO A 132 -14.50 3.53 0.63
CA PRO A 132 -13.43 4.32 1.21
C PRO A 132 -12.49 3.46 2.07
N ILE A 133 -11.22 3.87 2.12
CA ILE A 133 -10.19 3.27 2.97
C ILE A 133 -10.25 3.93 4.35
N PHE A 134 -10.27 3.11 5.41
CA PHE A 134 -10.23 3.61 6.79
C PHE A 134 -8.98 3.14 7.53
N LEU A 135 -8.18 4.09 8.00
CA LEU A 135 -6.92 3.87 8.71
C LEU A 135 -7.07 4.26 10.19
N TYR A 136 -6.38 3.54 11.07
CA TYR A 136 -6.22 3.92 12.46
C TYR A 136 -4.80 3.61 12.86
N ASN A 137 -4.11 4.67 13.25
CA ASN A 137 -2.72 4.65 13.61
C ASN A 137 -2.59 5.37 14.96
N PRO A 138 -2.01 4.77 16.01
CA PRO A 138 -1.76 5.46 17.27
C PRO A 138 -1.03 6.79 17.07
N HIS A 139 -0.02 6.79 16.21
CA HIS A 139 0.65 7.97 15.66
C HIS A 139 0.92 7.78 14.16
N GLU A 140 0.76 8.84 13.37
CA GLU A 140 1.01 8.83 11.92
C GLU A 140 2.47 9.14 11.58
N TRP A 141 3.37 8.26 12.00
CA TRP A 141 4.82 8.48 11.86
C TRP A 141 5.35 8.07 10.47
N PHE A 142 4.56 7.36 9.66
CA PHE A 142 4.93 6.97 8.29
C PHE A 142 5.24 8.19 7.41
N LEU A 143 4.39 9.22 7.45
CA LEU A 143 4.57 10.46 6.70
C LEU A 143 5.83 11.24 7.12
N LEU A 144 6.27 11.08 8.36
CA LEU A 144 7.48 11.71 8.89
C LEU A 144 8.75 10.95 8.48
N ALA A 145 8.69 9.61 8.55
CA ALA A 145 9.83 8.76 8.23
C ALA A 145 10.03 8.55 6.71
N ARG A 146 8.94 8.57 5.92
CA ARG A 146 8.91 8.18 4.50
C ARG A 146 8.04 9.12 3.65
N THR A 147 8.20 10.43 3.85
CA THR A 147 7.36 11.47 3.24
C THR A 147 7.12 11.26 1.74
N GLU A 148 8.16 10.98 0.96
CA GLU A 148 8.04 10.81 -0.50
C GLU A 148 7.15 9.62 -0.89
N SER A 149 7.37 8.45 -0.27
CA SER A 149 6.60 7.24 -0.60
C SER A 149 5.14 7.35 -0.16
N GLU A 150 4.89 7.89 1.04
CA GLU A 150 3.52 8.07 1.56
C GLU A 150 2.75 9.12 0.76
N THR A 151 3.38 10.26 0.46
CA THR A 151 2.70 11.31 -0.33
C THR A 151 2.44 10.84 -1.76
N TYR A 152 3.33 10.05 -2.36
CA TYR A 152 3.06 9.41 -3.65
C TYR A 152 1.82 8.52 -3.59
N LEU A 153 1.71 7.65 -2.58
CA LEU A 153 0.56 6.77 -2.40
C LEU A 153 -0.74 7.57 -2.21
N PHE A 154 -0.74 8.61 -1.37
CA PHE A 154 -1.92 9.41 -1.12
C PHE A 154 -2.34 10.24 -2.33
N ASN A 155 -1.37 10.82 -3.05
CA ASN A 155 -1.63 11.54 -4.31
C ASN A 155 -2.19 10.61 -5.39
N ARG A 156 -1.71 9.36 -5.46
CA ARG A 156 -2.25 8.33 -6.35
C ARG A 156 -3.72 8.04 -6.02
N LEU A 157 -4.04 7.81 -4.74
CA LEU A 157 -5.44 7.60 -4.30
C LEU A 157 -6.33 8.79 -4.63
N ALA A 158 -5.84 10.00 -4.38
CA ALA A 158 -6.53 11.24 -4.71
C ALA A 158 -6.82 11.35 -6.21
N LYS A 159 -5.83 11.04 -7.06
CA LYS A 159 -5.95 11.06 -8.52
C LYS A 159 -7.00 10.07 -9.06
N ILE A 160 -7.12 8.89 -8.46
CA ILE A 160 -8.15 7.90 -8.85
C ILE A 160 -9.49 8.12 -8.13
N GLY A 161 -9.63 9.19 -7.34
CA GLY A 161 -10.85 9.53 -6.61
C GLY A 161 -11.19 8.60 -5.44
N LYS A 162 -10.22 7.83 -4.95
CA LYS A 162 -10.43 6.87 -3.86
C LYS A 162 -10.28 7.55 -2.50
N LYS A 163 -11.40 7.65 -1.77
CA LYS A 163 -11.44 8.32 -0.46
C LYS A 163 -10.66 7.57 0.60
N LEU A 164 -9.89 8.32 1.39
CA LEU A 164 -9.10 7.82 2.52
C LEU A 164 -9.43 8.64 3.77
N PHE A 165 -9.71 7.94 4.87
CA PHE A 165 -9.95 8.53 6.18
C PHE A 165 -8.97 7.93 7.19
N LEU A 166 -8.11 8.76 7.76
CA LEU A 166 -7.12 8.36 8.75
C LEU A 166 -7.45 8.97 10.11
N LEU A 167 -7.57 8.12 11.12
CA LEU A 167 -7.72 8.53 12.51
C LEU A 167 -6.43 8.25 13.28
N ALA A 168 -5.74 9.31 13.68
CA ALA A 168 -4.67 9.25 14.66
C ALA A 168 -5.25 9.05 16.06
N GLY A 169 -4.73 8.07 16.79
CA GLY A 169 -5.22 7.70 18.14
C GLY A 169 -4.75 8.62 19.26
N ASN A 170 -4.00 9.68 18.93
CA ASN A 170 -3.49 10.68 19.84
C ASN A 170 -3.56 12.08 19.16
N LYS A 171 -3.24 13.11 19.94
CA LYS A 171 -3.26 14.52 19.51
C LYS A 171 -2.03 15.30 20.02
N THR A 172 -0.83 14.79 19.79
CA THR A 172 0.39 15.56 20.09
C THR A 172 0.66 16.64 19.04
N ALA A 173 1.66 17.50 19.29
CA ALA A 173 2.09 18.51 18.32
C ALA A 173 2.48 17.89 16.96
N LEU A 174 3.16 16.74 16.97
CA LEU A 174 3.50 16.03 15.75
C LEU A 174 2.29 15.37 15.07
N ASP A 175 1.32 14.85 15.84
CA ASP A 175 0.08 14.33 15.24
C ASP A 175 -0.67 15.45 14.50
N LEU A 176 -0.69 16.67 15.05
CA LEU A 176 -1.29 17.83 14.37
C LEU A 176 -0.46 18.28 13.16
N TYR A 177 0.87 18.31 13.28
CA TYR A 177 1.77 18.67 12.19
C TYR A 177 1.56 17.83 10.93
N VAL A 178 1.29 16.52 11.10
CA VAL A 178 1.07 15.58 10.00
C VAL A 178 -0.21 15.88 9.19
N SER A 179 -1.18 16.58 9.76
CA SER A 179 -2.44 16.92 9.06
C SER A 179 -2.23 17.70 7.75
N LYS A 180 -1.13 18.45 7.61
CA LYS A 180 -0.79 19.23 6.41
C LYS A 180 -0.59 18.41 5.13
N TYR A 181 -0.37 17.10 5.27
CA TYR A 181 -0.19 16.18 4.13
C TYR A 181 -1.52 15.65 3.56
N PHE A 182 -2.66 16.08 4.12
CA PHE A 182 -3.99 15.66 3.72
C PHE A 182 -4.76 16.85 3.12
N ASP A 183 -5.48 16.61 2.04
CA ASP A 183 -6.22 17.65 1.30
C ASP A 183 -7.59 18.01 1.91
N GLY A 184 -8.08 17.21 2.86
CA GLY A 184 -9.40 17.37 3.49
C GLY A 184 -10.57 17.10 2.54
N LYS A 185 -10.32 16.62 1.32
CA LYS A 185 -11.35 16.35 0.30
C LYS A 185 -11.42 14.86 0.00
N ILE A 186 -10.35 14.33 -0.61
CA ILE A 186 -10.24 12.89 -0.90
C ILE A 186 -9.53 12.17 0.23
N THR A 187 -8.54 12.83 0.85
CA THR A 187 -7.73 12.32 1.94
C THR A 187 -8.01 13.15 3.20
N ASN A 188 -8.52 12.50 4.24
CA ASN A 188 -8.94 13.17 5.47
C ASN A 188 -8.14 12.62 6.64
N TYR A 189 -7.70 13.53 7.50
CA TYR A 189 -6.94 13.22 8.70
C TYR A 189 -7.61 13.79 9.93
N PHE A 190 -7.73 12.96 10.95
CA PHE A 190 -8.36 13.29 12.21
C PHE A 190 -7.48 12.83 13.36
N THR A 191 -7.59 13.51 14.49
CA THR A 191 -6.94 13.14 15.75
C THR A 191 -8.00 12.92 16.80
N THR A 192 -7.70 12.10 17.80
CA THR A 192 -8.57 11.92 18.96
C THR A 192 -7.74 11.67 20.21
N ASP A 193 -8.19 12.22 21.34
CA ASP A 193 -7.67 11.89 22.66
C ASP A 193 -8.41 10.69 23.28
N THR A 194 -9.48 10.23 22.62
CA THR A 194 -10.28 9.10 23.08
C THR A 194 -9.61 7.79 22.68
N LYS A 195 -9.34 6.96 23.68
CA LYS A 195 -8.76 5.63 23.47
C LYS A 195 -9.73 4.71 22.71
N ILE A 196 -9.51 4.53 21.41
CA ILE A 196 -10.34 3.66 20.54
C ILE A 196 -9.98 2.18 20.71
N PHE A 197 -8.71 1.87 20.89
CA PHE A 197 -8.20 0.50 21.07
C PHE A 197 -7.39 0.38 22.35
N GLN A 198 -7.46 -0.78 23.00
CA GLN A 198 -6.77 -1.01 24.27
C GLN A 198 -5.24 -0.95 24.16
N LYS A 199 -4.70 -1.39 23.01
CA LYS A 199 -3.26 -1.53 22.76
C LYS A 199 -2.74 -0.36 21.92
N GLN A 200 -1.68 0.29 22.40
CA GLN A 200 -1.03 1.44 21.71
C GLN A 200 -0.11 1.01 20.57
N ASN A 201 0.21 -0.27 20.44
CA ASN A 201 1.03 -0.80 19.35
C ASN A 201 0.21 -1.37 18.19
N TYR A 202 -1.09 -1.07 18.14
CA TYR A 202 -2.03 -1.66 17.22
C TYR A 202 -2.46 -0.68 16.12
N TYR A 203 -2.30 -1.10 14.88
CA TYR A 203 -2.65 -0.35 13.68
C TYR A 203 -3.67 -1.14 12.86
N VAL A 204 -4.60 -0.46 12.19
CA VAL A 204 -5.58 -1.13 11.34
C VAL A 204 -6.00 -0.34 10.10
N ASN A 205 -5.89 -0.98 8.95
CA ASN A 205 -6.34 -0.51 7.65
C ASN A 205 -7.53 -1.34 7.19
N ILE A 206 -8.57 -0.70 6.71
CA ILE A 206 -9.80 -1.36 6.26
C ILE A 206 -10.03 -1.02 4.80
N PHE A 207 -10.10 -2.03 3.94
CA PHE A 207 -10.32 -1.94 2.49
C PHE A 207 -11.48 -2.84 2.10
N ASP A 208 -12.65 -2.25 1.84
CA ASP A 208 -13.87 -3.02 1.75
C ASP A 208 -13.99 -4.11 2.87
N ASP A 209 -14.18 -5.39 2.53
CA ASP A 209 -14.25 -6.50 3.48
C ASP A 209 -12.88 -7.00 3.97
N PHE A 210 -11.78 -6.46 3.47
CA PHE A 210 -10.42 -6.76 3.94
C PHE A 210 -9.98 -5.87 5.09
N LEU A 211 -9.21 -6.46 6.01
CA LEU A 211 -8.52 -5.76 7.07
C LEU A 211 -7.04 -6.14 7.07
N ILE A 212 -6.17 -5.13 7.15
CA ILE A 212 -4.78 -5.29 7.58
C ILE A 212 -4.70 -4.86 9.03
N GLU A 213 -4.32 -5.77 9.92
CA GLU A 213 -4.10 -5.51 11.34
C GLU A 213 -2.62 -5.69 11.65
N VAL A 214 -1.97 -4.69 12.24
CA VAL A 214 -0.54 -4.72 12.55
C VAL A 214 -0.34 -4.48 14.04
N TRP A 215 0.50 -5.31 14.65
CA TRP A 215 0.99 -5.12 16.01
C TRP A 215 2.50 -4.94 15.95
N LEU A 216 2.95 -3.74 16.30
CA LEU A 216 4.38 -3.46 16.41
C LEU A 216 4.96 -4.07 17.68
N ASP A 217 6.27 -4.28 17.70
CA ASP A 217 6.96 -4.61 18.95
C ASP A 217 6.65 -3.55 20.02
N PRO A 218 6.22 -3.93 21.24
CA PRO A 218 5.84 -2.96 22.26
C PRO A 218 6.94 -1.96 22.61
N LYS A 219 8.22 -2.36 22.57
CA LYS A 219 9.34 -1.45 22.89
C LYS A 219 9.48 -0.37 21.82
N VAL A 220 9.37 -0.77 20.55
CA VAL A 220 9.41 0.17 19.42
C VAL A 220 8.22 1.11 19.46
N SER A 221 7.02 0.58 19.73
CA SER A 221 5.80 1.38 19.84
C SER A 221 5.88 2.41 20.97
N GLU A 222 6.38 2.01 22.15
CA GLU A 222 6.58 2.93 23.27
C GLU A 222 7.61 4.01 22.93
N ALA A 223 8.71 3.64 22.27
CA ALA A 223 9.72 4.62 21.84
C ALA A 223 9.15 5.65 20.85
N ILE A 224 8.24 5.23 19.96
CA ILE A 224 7.54 6.15 19.04
C ILE A 224 6.58 7.07 19.82
N ASP A 225 5.79 6.53 20.75
CA ASP A 225 4.88 7.33 21.58
C ASP A 225 5.64 8.38 22.41
N GLN A 226 6.73 7.97 23.06
CA GLN A 226 7.61 8.89 23.78
C GLN A 226 8.27 9.93 22.86
N PHE A 227 8.61 9.57 21.63
CA PHE A 227 9.09 10.53 20.64
C PHE A 227 8.01 11.59 20.33
N TYR A 228 6.76 11.17 20.10
CA TYR A 228 5.64 12.07 19.81
C TYR A 228 5.25 12.98 20.97
N LYS A 229 5.41 12.51 22.22
CA LYS A 229 5.15 13.32 23.42
C LYS A 229 6.22 14.37 23.69
N ASN A 230 7.48 14.04 23.41
CA ASN A 230 8.62 14.89 23.78
C ASN A 230 9.05 15.88 22.68
N ILE A 231 8.74 15.59 21.42
CA ILE A 231 9.13 16.43 20.28
C ILE A 231 7.94 17.29 19.84
N LYS A 232 8.16 18.60 19.74
CA LYS A 232 7.14 19.56 19.24
C LYS A 232 7.36 19.92 17.79
N ASP A 233 8.62 20.07 17.37
CA ASP A 233 9.01 20.48 16.03
C ASP A 233 9.74 19.35 15.30
N PHE A 234 9.37 19.10 14.05
CA PHE A 234 9.96 18.04 13.24
C PHE A 234 11.06 18.58 12.31
N ASP A 235 12.28 18.63 12.84
CA ASP A 235 13.49 19.04 12.11
C ASP A 235 14.33 17.84 11.64
N GLY A 236 15.54 18.12 11.10
CA GLY A 236 16.45 17.08 10.63
C GLY A 236 16.96 16.15 11.75
N ALA A 237 17.13 16.66 12.97
CA ALA A 237 17.58 15.87 14.13
C ALA A 237 16.46 14.96 14.64
N ALA A 238 15.23 15.48 14.75
CA ALA A 238 14.03 14.74 15.06
C ALA A 238 13.79 13.62 14.05
N LYS A 239 13.93 13.92 12.74
CA LYS A 239 13.83 12.91 11.68
C LYS A 239 14.88 11.80 11.85
N LYS A 240 16.14 12.16 12.13
CA LYS A 240 17.20 11.17 12.37
C LYS A 240 16.88 10.27 13.57
N LYS A 241 16.42 10.85 14.69
CA LYS A 241 16.03 10.13 15.90
C LYS A 241 14.85 9.17 15.64
N LEU A 242 13.82 9.62 14.92
CA LEU A 242 12.71 8.74 14.53
C LEU A 242 13.20 7.57 13.66
N LEU A 243 14.08 7.85 12.70
CA LEU A 243 14.67 6.81 11.85
C LEU A 243 15.53 5.80 12.63
N GLU A 244 16.14 6.19 13.75
CA GLU A 244 16.87 5.28 14.64
C GLU A 244 15.91 4.39 15.44
N ILE A 245 14.81 4.95 15.95
CA ILE A 245 13.76 4.20 16.65
C ILE A 245 13.18 3.09 15.76
N ILE A 246 12.81 3.42 14.52
CA ILE A 246 12.20 2.43 13.61
C ILE A 246 13.20 1.42 13.03
N LYS A 247 14.51 1.60 13.20
CA LYS A 247 15.52 0.60 12.81
C LYS A 247 15.73 -0.48 13.86
N GLN A 248 15.16 -0.30 15.05
CA GLN A 248 15.24 -1.29 16.11
C GLN A 248 14.63 -2.62 15.64
N THR A 249 15.26 -3.71 16.07
CA THR A 249 14.73 -5.05 15.84
C THR A 249 13.62 -5.33 16.85
N GLY A 250 12.66 -6.15 16.46
CA GLY A 250 11.48 -6.43 17.26
C GLY A 250 10.55 -7.40 16.57
N ARG A 251 9.65 -8.01 17.34
CA ARG A 251 8.69 -8.97 16.79
C ARG A 251 7.41 -8.26 16.38
N ASN A 252 7.34 -7.90 15.10
CA ASN A 252 6.15 -7.29 14.52
C ASN A 252 5.24 -8.37 13.92
N LYS A 253 3.93 -8.26 14.11
CA LYS A 253 2.93 -9.16 13.55
C LYS A 253 2.02 -8.39 12.62
N LEU A 254 1.80 -8.90 11.41
CA LEU A 254 0.84 -8.38 10.45
C LEU A 254 -0.15 -9.49 10.10
N VAL A 255 -1.44 -9.18 10.15
CA VAL A 255 -2.52 -10.10 9.79
C VAL A 255 -3.36 -9.46 8.71
N ILE A 256 -3.55 -10.17 7.60
CA ILE A 256 -4.52 -9.79 6.57
C ILE A 256 -5.68 -10.77 6.68
N ASN A 257 -6.89 -10.25 6.85
CA ASN A 257 -8.09 -11.09 6.89
C ASN A 257 -9.19 -10.50 6.01
N ARG A 258 -10.03 -11.36 5.45
CA ARG A 258 -11.24 -10.96 4.75
C ARG A 258 -12.43 -11.27 5.63
N ASN A 259 -13.00 -10.25 6.27
CA ASN A 259 -14.13 -10.42 7.15
C ASN A 259 -15.04 -9.19 7.15
N LYS A 260 -16.10 -9.23 6.32
CA LYS A 260 -17.08 -8.15 6.20
C LYS A 260 -17.67 -7.67 7.53
N ARG A 261 -18.16 -8.59 8.38
CA ARG A 261 -18.73 -8.23 9.69
C ARG A 261 -17.72 -7.48 10.57
N LYS A 262 -16.47 -7.95 10.60
CA LYS A 262 -15.39 -7.30 11.36
C LYS A 262 -15.04 -5.93 10.77
N ALA A 263 -14.94 -5.82 9.44
CA ALA A 263 -14.71 -4.56 8.75
C ALA A 263 -15.79 -3.53 9.10
N ASP A 264 -17.06 -3.90 8.96
CA ASP A 264 -18.21 -3.04 9.26
C ASP A 264 -18.22 -2.59 10.72
N THR A 265 -18.02 -3.52 11.66
CA THR A 265 -17.94 -3.19 13.09
C THR A 265 -16.85 -2.15 13.37
N ARG A 266 -15.66 -2.33 12.77
CA ARG A 266 -14.54 -1.40 12.95
C ARG A 266 -14.78 -0.05 12.26
N ARG A 267 -15.42 -0.02 11.09
CA ARG A 267 -15.81 1.23 10.40
C ARG A 267 -16.82 2.03 11.22
N ILE A 268 -17.83 1.38 11.78
CA ILE A 268 -18.85 2.05 12.60
C ILE A 268 -18.20 2.68 13.83
N SER A 269 -17.32 1.94 14.52
CA SER A 269 -16.56 2.48 15.65
C SER A 269 -15.76 3.73 15.26
N LYS A 270 -15.13 3.73 14.08
CA LYS A 270 -14.39 4.88 13.57
C LYS A 270 -15.30 6.04 13.17
N ARG A 271 -16.41 5.80 12.48
CA ARG A 271 -17.35 6.86 12.08
C ARG A 271 -17.89 7.62 13.29
N ARG A 272 -18.22 6.90 14.37
CA ARG A 272 -18.65 7.50 15.63
C ARG A 272 -17.58 8.39 16.26
N SER A 273 -16.33 7.91 16.31
CA SER A 273 -15.22 8.73 16.84
C SER A 273 -14.91 9.95 15.99
N LEU A 274 -15.30 9.94 14.70
CA LEU A 274 -15.14 11.04 13.78
C LEU A 274 -16.33 12.02 13.77
N GLY A 275 -17.35 11.79 14.60
CA GLY A 275 -18.56 12.64 14.61
C GLY A 275 -19.44 12.50 13.37
N PHE A 276 -19.19 11.52 12.49
CA PHE A 276 -20.05 11.27 11.35
C PHE A 276 -21.36 10.61 11.80
N ALA A 277 -22.49 11.11 11.30
CA ALA A 277 -23.78 10.47 11.47
C ALA A 277 -23.73 9.01 10.99
N ASN A 278 -24.35 8.10 11.75
CA ASN A 278 -24.43 6.70 11.32
C ASN A 278 -25.20 6.65 9.99
N PRO A 279 -24.75 5.85 9.01
CA PRO A 279 -25.60 5.54 7.87
C PRO A 279 -26.89 4.89 8.39
N PRO A 280 -28.06 5.13 7.76
CA PRO A 280 -29.29 4.46 8.15
C PRO A 280 -29.01 2.96 8.18
N SER A 281 -29.30 2.33 9.32
CA SER A 281 -29.07 0.90 9.51
C SER A 281 -29.80 0.16 8.40
N ARG A 282 -29.06 -0.34 7.40
CA ARG A 282 -29.62 -1.38 6.53
C ARG A 282 -29.96 -2.50 7.48
N LYS A 283 -31.26 -2.75 7.69
CA LYS A 283 -31.73 -3.95 8.38
C LYS A 283 -30.98 -5.10 7.70
N ILE A 284 -30.01 -5.68 8.41
CA ILE A 284 -29.39 -6.91 7.97
C ILE A 284 -30.54 -7.90 8.04
N VAL A 285 -31.19 -8.14 6.90
CA VAL A 285 -32.12 -9.23 6.77
C VAL A 285 -31.29 -10.45 7.12
N SER A 286 -31.46 -10.94 8.34
CA SER A 286 -30.96 -12.25 8.71
C SER A 286 -31.44 -13.16 7.60
N GLN A 287 -30.51 -13.86 6.95
CA GLN A 287 -30.87 -15.00 6.14
C GLN A 287 -31.54 -15.99 7.09
N ASN A 288 -32.85 -15.82 7.29
CA ASN A 288 -33.70 -16.82 7.88
C ASN A 288 -33.53 -18.02 6.96
N ARG A 289 -33.07 -19.12 7.56
CA ARG A 289 -33.15 -20.45 6.98
C ARG A 289 -34.57 -20.62 6.47
N VAL A 290 -34.75 -20.51 5.16
CA VAL A 290 -35.89 -21.13 4.50
C VAL A 290 -35.64 -22.62 4.68
N ARG A 291 -36.25 -23.22 5.71
CA ARG A 291 -36.53 -24.64 5.71
C ARG A 291 -37.47 -24.85 4.54
N ILE A 292 -36.94 -25.32 3.42
CA ILE A 292 -37.75 -26.00 2.42
C ILE A 292 -38.20 -27.30 3.10
N CYS A 293 -39.40 -27.29 3.67
CA CYS A 293 -40.11 -28.51 3.95
C CYS A 293 -40.41 -29.15 2.60
N ILE A 294 -39.69 -30.22 2.27
CA ILE A 294 -40.10 -31.14 1.21
C ILE A 294 -41.31 -31.87 1.78
N GLU A 295 -42.50 -31.40 1.45
CA GLU A 295 -43.72 -32.18 1.65
C GLU A 295 -43.64 -33.44 0.79
N ARG A 296 -43.84 -34.57 1.46
CA ARG A 296 -43.99 -35.90 0.85
C ARG A 296 -45.18 -35.86 -0.10
N PHE A 297 -44.93 -36.01 -1.40
CA PHE A 297 -45.95 -36.46 -2.34
C PHE A 297 -46.13 -37.98 -2.18
N PRO A 298 -47.37 -38.48 -2.07
CA PRO A 298 -47.63 -39.91 -2.06
C PRO A 298 -47.54 -40.48 -3.48
N ALA A 299 -47.15 -41.75 -3.53
CA ALA A 299 -46.97 -42.55 -4.71
C ALA A 299 -48.19 -42.56 -5.65
N LEU A 300 -47.93 -42.47 -6.95
CA LEU A 300 -48.81 -42.96 -7.99
C LEU A 300 -47.96 -43.70 -9.03
N SER A 301 -48.05 -45.02 -8.93
CA SER A 301 -47.56 -46.02 -9.87
C SER A 301 -48.46 -46.07 -11.10
N ILE A 302 -47.96 -45.71 -12.28
CA ILE A 302 -48.52 -46.17 -13.56
C ILE A 302 -47.37 -46.52 -14.52
N LEU A 303 -47.31 -47.82 -14.82
CA LEU A 303 -46.86 -48.53 -16.01
C LEU A 303 -46.30 -47.74 -17.21
N GLY A 304 -45.22 -48.26 -17.80
CA GLY A 304 -44.95 -48.05 -19.23
C GLY A 304 -43.54 -48.41 -19.70
N LYS A 305 -43.33 -49.68 -20.06
CA LYS A 305 -42.15 -50.22 -20.77
C LYS A 305 -41.87 -49.47 -22.09
N LEU A 306 -40.59 -49.26 -22.42
CA LEU A 306 -39.95 -49.38 -23.76
C LEU A 306 -38.44 -49.03 -23.56
N CYS A 307 -37.53 -50.01 -23.62
CA CYS A 307 -36.70 -50.36 -24.80
C CYS A 307 -36.09 -49.13 -25.51
N ALA A 308 -34.84 -49.06 -25.93
CA ALA A 308 -33.63 -49.86 -25.87
C ALA A 308 -32.52 -48.97 -26.46
N SER A 309 -31.25 -49.27 -26.14
CA SER A 309 -30.05 -49.08 -26.98
C SER A 309 -29.94 -47.86 -27.92
N HIS A 310 -28.89 -47.05 -27.75
CA HIS A 310 -27.88 -46.89 -28.82
C HIS A 310 -26.54 -46.42 -28.23
N ARG A 311 -25.54 -47.30 -28.35
CA ARG A 311 -24.12 -46.97 -28.39
C ARG A 311 -23.76 -46.73 -29.86
N GLY A 312 -22.79 -45.84 -30.09
CA GLY A 312 -21.89 -45.89 -31.24
C GLY A 312 -22.19 -44.86 -32.33
N ALA A 313 -21.46 -43.76 -32.33
CA ALA A 313 -20.26 -43.52 -33.15
C ALA A 313 -19.70 -42.14 -32.80
#